data_AF-V5IM49-F1
#
_entry.id   AF-V5IM49-F1
#
_cell.length_a   1.000
_cell.length_b   1.000
_cell.length_c   1.000
_cell.angle_alpha   90.00
_cell.angle_beta   90.00
_cell.angle_gamma   90.00
#
_symmetry.space_group_name_H-M   'P 1'
#
loop_
_entity.id
_entity.type
_entity.pdbx_description
1 polymer ?
#
loop_
_entity_poly.entity_id
_entity_poly.type
_entity_poly.pdbx_seq_one_letter_code
_entity_poly.pdbx_strand_id
1 'polypeptide(L)'
;MSMNPHRVTSCIPRRSWSAAAAAARCVHQPGPAFHSAAAAAANFKFNPSTSAPPLRTTIVLQAALPNTFTTQPHRNLHITTAKMSTAPDASAAQQLIEKSKFLAANRAVTEHLSPTYRHIGIGSGSTVIHVVDVISKLGTTITGPMTFYPTGDQSRDLIQAAGFRLGYLSDLSPGHALDVCFDGADEVDPALNLIKGGGACLLQEKLVATAARKFVCVADSRKISNHLGTQWKKGIPIEVFPMAVPQVLGELERLGRLSAQVRSGLPGKAGACVTDNGLRIVDAVFKPLLTELPEGKQEGEEGVWTVDGLARRLIEIPGVAEHGLFYGKSGLEVESGGAQKPVAAYFGMEDGSVMVQTLENGLVKA
;
A
#
# COMPACT_ATOMS: atom_id res chain seq x y z
N MET A 1 3.07 26.47 72.02
CA MET A 1 4.38 26.52 72.71
C MET A 1 4.90 25.11 72.90
N SER A 2 5.85 24.67 72.07
CA SER A 2 7.07 23.95 72.46
C SER A 2 7.71 23.38 71.19
N MET A 3 9.01 23.58 71.09
CA MET A 3 9.88 23.39 69.93
C MET A 3 10.37 21.93 69.79
N ASN A 4 10.42 21.44 68.53
CA ASN A 4 11.56 20.90 67.74
C ASN A 4 12.62 19.97 68.39
N PRO A 5 13.51 19.30 67.62
CA PRO A 5 13.37 18.39 66.47
C PRO A 5 14.17 17.07 66.65
N HIS A 6 13.96 16.07 65.78
CA HIS A 6 15.10 15.26 65.30
C HIS A 6 14.96 14.91 63.81
N ARG A 7 16.05 15.19 63.11
CA ARG A 7 16.31 15.02 61.68
C ARG A 7 17.35 13.91 61.56
N VAL A 8 17.12 12.92 60.72
CA VAL A 8 18.22 12.11 60.13
C VAL A 8 17.98 12.00 58.63
N THR A 9 18.92 12.59 57.91
CA THR A 9 19.11 12.62 56.46
C THR A 9 19.77 11.34 55.97
N SER A 10 19.32 10.79 54.85
CA SER A 10 20.16 9.95 53.98
C SER A 10 20.18 10.53 52.58
N CYS A 11 21.40 10.88 52.15
CA CYS A 11 21.73 11.44 50.85
C CYS A 11 21.88 10.30 49.83
N ILE A 12 21.22 10.42 48.68
CA ILE A 12 21.57 9.71 47.44
C ILE A 12 21.84 10.81 46.40
N PRO A 13 23.02 10.83 45.74
CA PRO A 13 23.40 11.94 44.89
C PRO A 13 22.67 11.88 43.54
N ARG A 14 21.99 12.97 43.20
CA ARG A 14 21.52 13.26 41.84
C ARG A 14 22.73 13.53 40.96
N ARG A 15 22.91 12.73 39.90
CA ARG A 15 23.85 13.04 38.81
C ARG A 15 23.30 14.21 38.01
N SER A 16 23.83 15.41 38.26
CA SER A 16 23.67 16.57 37.39
C SER A 16 24.50 16.37 36.13
N TRP A 17 23.87 16.38 34.96
CA TRP A 17 24.58 16.57 33.69
C TRP A 17 24.82 18.07 33.51
N SER A 18 26.06 18.51 33.74
CA SER A 18 26.48 19.86 33.36
C SER A 18 26.70 19.90 31.84
N ALA A 19 25.95 20.76 31.14
CA ALA A 19 26.22 21.11 29.76
C ALA A 19 27.52 21.93 29.69
N ALA A 20 28.63 21.26 29.37
CA ALA A 20 29.86 21.93 28.97
C ALA A 20 29.76 22.28 27.48
N ALA A 21 29.60 23.56 27.18
CA ALA A 21 29.70 24.10 25.83
C ALA A 21 31.16 23.99 25.35
N ALA A 22 31.47 22.96 24.58
CA ALA A 22 32.71 22.87 23.83
C ALA A 22 32.54 23.63 22.50
N ALA A 23 33.11 24.84 22.44
CA ALA A 23 33.25 25.60 21.21
C ALA A 23 34.22 24.87 20.27
N ALA A 24 33.71 24.12 19.30
CA ALA A 24 34.50 23.60 18.20
C ALA A 24 34.84 24.75 17.24
N ARG A 25 36.06 25.29 17.37
CA ARG A 25 36.64 26.19 16.35
C ARG A 25 36.91 25.37 15.10
N CYS A 26 36.19 25.65 14.03
CA CYS A 26 36.44 25.11 12.71
C CYS A 26 37.71 25.79 12.15
N VAL A 27 38.84 25.09 12.17
CA VAL A 27 40.08 25.54 11.51
C VAL A 27 40.02 25.03 10.07
N HIS A 28 39.84 25.94 9.12
CA HIS A 28 40.04 25.66 7.70
C HIS A 28 41.53 25.38 7.45
N GLN A 29 41.85 24.19 6.94
CA GLN A 29 43.12 23.94 6.26
C GLN A 29 42.86 23.77 4.76
N PRO A 30 43.60 24.45 3.87
CA PRO A 30 43.48 24.24 2.44
C PRO A 30 44.18 22.95 2.03
N GLY A 31 43.45 22.07 1.33
CA GLY A 31 44.00 20.88 0.66
C GLY A 31 44.76 21.26 -0.63
N PRO A 32 45.64 20.38 -1.14
CA PRO A 32 46.49 20.70 -2.27
C PRO A 32 45.71 20.70 -3.60
N ALA A 33 46.08 21.64 -4.47
CA ALA A 33 45.56 21.80 -5.81
C ALA A 33 45.95 20.63 -6.72
N PHE A 34 44.97 19.96 -7.33
CA PHE A 34 45.21 19.04 -8.44
C PHE A 34 45.15 19.79 -9.77
N HIS A 35 46.24 19.69 -10.52
CA HIS A 35 46.40 20.24 -11.86
C HIS A 35 45.56 19.48 -12.89
N SER A 36 45.02 20.29 -13.81
CA SER A 36 44.38 19.94 -15.07
C SER A 36 45.26 19.05 -15.96
N ALA A 37 44.66 17.99 -16.54
CA ALA A 37 45.13 17.37 -17.76
C ALA A 37 43.92 17.06 -18.66
N ALA A 38 43.89 17.72 -19.81
CA ALA A 38 42.95 17.53 -20.90
C ALA A 38 43.36 16.37 -21.81
N ALA A 39 42.37 15.69 -22.41
CA ALA A 39 42.36 14.93 -23.68
C ALA A 39 41.35 13.78 -23.56
N ALA A 40 40.55 13.37 -24.54
CA ALA A 40 40.25 13.84 -25.88
C ALA A 40 38.91 13.19 -26.26
N ALA A 41 38.04 13.93 -26.93
CA ALA A 41 36.79 13.41 -27.48
C ALA A 41 37.09 12.57 -28.73
N ALA A 42 36.68 11.29 -28.73
CA ALA A 42 36.71 10.45 -29.91
C ALA A 42 35.28 10.25 -30.43
N ASN A 43 34.99 10.93 -31.54
CA ASN A 43 33.82 10.73 -32.38
C ASN A 43 33.85 9.33 -33.02
N PHE A 44 32.87 8.48 -32.74
CA PHE A 44 32.66 7.24 -33.49
C PHE A 44 31.48 7.41 -34.46
N LYS A 45 31.82 7.52 -35.75
CA LYS A 45 30.87 7.44 -36.88
C LYS A 45 30.53 5.97 -37.14
N PHE A 46 29.24 5.69 -37.25
CA PHE A 46 28.69 4.42 -37.71
C PHE A 46 28.86 4.30 -39.24
N ASN A 47 29.34 3.15 -39.73
CA ASN A 47 29.13 2.72 -41.11
C ASN A 47 29.01 1.19 -41.15
N PRO A 48 27.98 0.58 -41.78
CA PRO A 48 27.74 -0.86 -41.74
C PRO A 48 28.29 -1.57 -42.99
N SER A 49 28.84 -2.78 -42.82
CA SER A 49 28.63 -3.94 -43.73
C SER A 49 29.60 -5.10 -43.46
N THR A 50 29.05 -6.33 -43.43
CA THR A 50 29.65 -7.65 -43.75
C THR A 50 30.80 -8.17 -42.86
N SER A 51 30.92 -9.43 -42.42
CA SER A 51 30.21 -10.71 -42.65
C SER A 51 30.86 -11.79 -41.75
N ALA A 52 30.10 -12.81 -41.33
CA ALA A 52 30.45 -14.20 -40.93
C ALA A 52 29.99 -14.61 -39.50
N PRO A 53 29.32 -15.78 -39.34
CA PRO A 53 28.76 -16.23 -38.05
C PRO A 53 29.74 -17.10 -37.25
N PRO A 54 29.64 -17.15 -35.90
CA PRO A 54 30.44 -18.07 -35.11
C PRO A 54 29.79 -19.47 -34.99
N LEU A 55 30.65 -20.47 -35.00
CA LEU A 55 30.36 -21.90 -34.85
C LEU A 55 29.72 -22.22 -33.49
N ARG A 56 28.58 -22.92 -33.51
CA ARG A 56 27.96 -23.55 -32.32
C ARG A 56 28.58 -24.93 -32.10
N THR A 57 29.25 -25.13 -30.97
CA THR A 57 29.61 -26.45 -30.46
C THR A 57 28.41 -27.03 -29.71
N THR A 58 27.75 -28.01 -30.31
CA THR A 58 26.69 -28.81 -29.66
C THR A 58 27.31 -30.05 -29.03
N ILE A 59 27.27 -30.15 -27.70
CA ILE A 59 27.58 -31.37 -26.96
C ILE A 59 26.31 -32.23 -26.95
N VAL A 60 26.33 -33.36 -27.65
CA VAL A 60 25.26 -34.37 -27.63
C VAL A 60 25.57 -35.37 -26.52
N LEU A 61 24.77 -35.37 -25.45
CA LEU A 61 24.81 -36.40 -24.42
C LEU A 61 23.77 -37.48 -24.79
N GLN A 62 24.26 -38.66 -25.18
CA GLN A 62 23.44 -39.78 -25.63
C GLN A 62 23.24 -40.74 -24.45
N ALA A 63 22.05 -40.75 -23.84
CA ALA A 63 21.67 -41.71 -22.81
C ALA A 63 20.69 -42.74 -23.42
N ALA A 64 21.12 -44.01 -23.43
CA ALA A 64 20.32 -45.15 -23.86
C ALA A 64 19.41 -45.62 -22.72
N LEU A 65 18.12 -45.79 -23.00
CA LEU A 65 17.15 -46.48 -22.13
C LEU A 65 16.61 -47.71 -22.86
N PRO A 66 16.55 -48.90 -22.23
CA PRO A 66 15.93 -50.07 -22.83
C PRO A 66 14.40 -50.05 -22.66
N ASN A 67 13.70 -50.33 -23.76
CA ASN A 67 12.28 -50.62 -23.85
C ASN A 67 11.94 -51.97 -23.21
N THR A 68 10.93 -52.02 -22.34
CA THR A 68 10.04 -53.18 -22.21
C THR A 68 8.61 -52.72 -21.96
N PHE A 69 7.75 -52.97 -22.96
CA PHE A 69 6.30 -52.86 -22.87
C PHE A 69 5.74 -54.12 -22.19
N THR A 70 4.77 -53.96 -21.29
CA THR A 70 3.85 -55.03 -20.88
C THR A 70 2.46 -54.42 -20.73
N THR A 71 1.53 -54.90 -21.55
CA THR A 71 0.12 -54.51 -21.59
C THR A 71 -0.69 -55.36 -20.61
N GLN A 72 -1.47 -54.74 -19.71
CA GLN A 72 -2.55 -55.40 -18.98
C GLN A 72 -3.92 -54.86 -19.44
N PRO A 73 -4.97 -55.69 -19.51
CA PRO A 73 -6.27 -55.29 -20.04
C PRO A 73 -7.12 -54.53 -19.01
N HIS A 74 -7.81 -53.48 -19.49
CA HIS A 74 -8.70 -52.63 -18.71
C HIS A 74 -10.01 -53.33 -18.30
N ARG A 75 -10.38 -53.23 -17.02
CA ARG A 75 -11.72 -53.54 -16.50
C ARG A 75 -12.64 -52.33 -16.71
N ASN A 76 -13.75 -52.52 -17.42
CA ASN A 76 -14.82 -51.53 -17.57
C ASN A 76 -15.53 -51.30 -16.24
N LEU A 77 -15.48 -50.06 -15.71
CA LEU A 77 -16.37 -49.59 -14.66
C LEU A 77 -17.47 -48.72 -15.29
N HIS A 78 -18.71 -49.18 -15.14
CA HIS A 78 -19.90 -48.38 -15.41
C HIS A 78 -19.99 -47.22 -14.41
N ILE A 79 -19.85 -45.99 -14.89
CA ILE A 79 -20.17 -44.78 -14.12
C ILE A 79 -21.64 -44.46 -14.39
N THR A 80 -22.47 -44.62 -13.36
CA THR A 80 -23.84 -44.13 -13.30
C THR A 80 -23.83 -42.60 -13.18
N THR A 81 -24.49 -41.92 -14.11
CA THR A 81 -24.61 -40.46 -14.13
C THR A 81 -25.55 -39.97 -13.02
N ALA A 82 -24.97 -39.55 -11.91
CA ALA A 82 -25.67 -38.73 -10.92
C ALA A 82 -25.79 -37.29 -11.43
N LYS A 83 -27.01 -36.73 -11.39
CA LYS A 83 -27.32 -35.34 -11.76
C LYS A 83 -26.42 -34.36 -11.00
N MET A 84 -25.61 -33.60 -11.74
CA MET A 84 -24.86 -32.47 -11.20
C MET A 84 -25.81 -31.32 -10.89
N SER A 85 -25.91 -30.96 -9.62
CA SER A 85 -26.41 -29.66 -9.16
C SER A 85 -25.43 -28.58 -9.62
N THR A 86 -25.87 -27.66 -10.47
CA THR A 86 -25.03 -26.58 -11.02
C THR A 86 -24.82 -25.48 -9.98
N ALA A 87 -23.58 -25.33 -9.52
CA ALA A 87 -23.12 -24.12 -8.84
C ALA A 87 -23.22 -22.91 -9.80
N PRO A 88 -23.43 -21.68 -9.29
CA PRO A 88 -23.46 -20.49 -10.15
C PRO A 88 -22.16 -20.36 -10.96
N ASP A 89 -22.33 -19.96 -12.22
CA ASP A 89 -21.26 -19.85 -13.20
C ASP A 89 -20.26 -18.75 -12.78
N ALA A 90 -18.98 -19.10 -12.60
CA ALA A 90 -17.96 -18.19 -12.04
C ALA A 90 -17.79 -16.88 -12.85
N SER A 91 -18.16 -16.91 -14.13
CA SER A 91 -18.19 -15.74 -15.02
C SER A 91 -19.23 -14.70 -14.59
N ALA A 92 -20.43 -15.13 -14.19
CA ALA A 92 -21.52 -14.24 -13.77
C ALA A 92 -21.18 -13.52 -12.45
N ALA A 93 -20.58 -14.23 -11.50
CA ALA A 93 -20.14 -13.64 -10.23
C ALA A 93 -19.08 -12.55 -10.44
N GLN A 94 -18.13 -12.78 -11.34
CA GLN A 94 -17.11 -11.78 -11.68
C GLN A 94 -17.73 -10.54 -12.35
N GLN A 95 -18.70 -10.72 -13.24
CA GLN A 95 -19.42 -9.60 -13.86
C GLN A 95 -20.20 -8.76 -12.84
N LEU A 96 -20.82 -9.40 -11.85
CA LEU A 96 -21.52 -8.71 -10.77
C LEU A 96 -20.55 -7.89 -9.91
N ILE A 97 -19.37 -8.41 -9.61
CA ILE A 97 -18.32 -7.68 -8.88
C ILE A 97 -17.88 -6.44 -9.66
N GLU A 98 -17.59 -6.58 -10.95
CA GLU A 98 -17.17 -5.42 -11.77
C GLU A 98 -18.28 -4.38 -11.91
N LYS A 99 -19.54 -4.81 -12.07
CA LYS A 99 -20.70 -3.91 -12.05
C LYS A 99 -20.81 -3.17 -10.71
N SER A 100 -20.62 -3.87 -9.59
CA SER A 100 -20.67 -3.29 -8.25
C SER A 100 -19.59 -2.22 -8.06
N LYS A 101 -18.34 -2.52 -8.46
CA LYS A 101 -17.24 -1.54 -8.45
C LYS A 101 -17.55 -0.30 -9.28
N PHE A 102 -18.12 -0.48 -10.48
CA PHE A 102 -18.55 0.63 -11.33
C PHE A 102 -19.60 1.51 -10.65
N LEU A 103 -20.63 0.92 -10.04
CA LEU A 103 -21.69 1.68 -9.36
C LEU A 103 -21.16 2.51 -8.19
N ALA A 104 -20.26 1.93 -7.38
CA ALA A 104 -19.58 2.64 -6.31
C ALA A 104 -18.75 3.82 -6.84
N ALA A 105 -17.94 3.57 -7.89
CA ALA A 105 -17.11 4.59 -8.52
C ALA A 105 -17.96 5.73 -9.11
N ASN A 106 -19.04 5.40 -9.81
CA ASN A 106 -19.93 6.37 -10.42
C ASN A 106 -20.52 7.32 -9.38
N ARG A 107 -21.04 6.75 -8.27
CA ARG A 107 -21.62 7.54 -7.19
C ARG A 107 -20.57 8.40 -6.48
N ALA A 108 -19.42 7.81 -6.13
CA ALA A 108 -18.34 8.51 -5.46
C ALA A 108 -17.81 9.71 -6.28
N VAL A 109 -17.57 9.51 -7.58
CA VAL A 109 -17.11 10.60 -8.48
C VAL A 109 -18.18 11.69 -8.58
N THR A 110 -19.45 11.31 -8.76
CA THR A 110 -20.55 12.28 -8.87
C THR A 110 -20.69 13.15 -7.62
N GLU A 111 -20.55 12.57 -6.43
CA GLU A 111 -20.74 13.28 -5.16
C GLU A 111 -19.49 14.06 -4.71
N HIS A 112 -18.30 13.68 -5.14
CA HIS A 112 -17.06 14.24 -4.60
C HIS A 112 -16.10 14.90 -5.59
N LEU A 113 -16.31 14.78 -6.91
CA LEU A 113 -15.52 15.50 -7.92
C LEU A 113 -16.25 16.78 -8.35
N SER A 114 -15.72 17.94 -7.92
CA SER A 114 -16.24 19.23 -8.36
C SER A 114 -15.56 19.70 -9.65
N PRO A 115 -16.30 20.32 -10.61
CA PRO A 115 -15.72 21.01 -11.76
C PRO A 115 -14.72 22.12 -11.40
N THR A 116 -14.73 22.61 -10.16
CA THR A 116 -13.80 23.64 -9.69
C THR A 116 -12.43 23.09 -9.32
N TYR A 117 -12.32 21.78 -9.09
CA TYR A 117 -11.09 21.12 -8.67
C TYR A 117 -10.04 21.11 -9.77
N ARG A 118 -8.78 21.06 -9.36
CA ARG A 118 -7.60 21.18 -10.20
C ARG A 118 -6.61 20.05 -9.98
N HIS A 119 -6.56 19.47 -8.78
CA HIS A 119 -5.55 18.48 -8.41
C HIS A 119 -6.22 17.22 -7.86
N ILE A 120 -6.19 16.13 -8.63
CA ILE A 120 -6.96 14.91 -8.35
C ILE A 120 -5.99 13.73 -8.14
N GLY A 121 -6.00 13.12 -6.96
CA GLY A 121 -5.30 11.88 -6.69
C GLY A 121 -6.06 10.67 -7.26
N ILE A 122 -5.35 9.78 -7.94
CA ILE A 122 -5.90 8.54 -8.50
C ILE A 122 -5.15 7.37 -7.90
N GLY A 123 -5.91 6.54 -7.20
CA GLY A 123 -5.46 5.31 -6.54
C GLY A 123 -4.99 4.21 -7.49
N SER A 124 -4.74 3.04 -6.91
CA SER A 124 -4.30 1.84 -7.62
C SER A 124 -5.31 0.70 -7.44
N GLY A 125 -5.26 -0.28 -8.35
CA GLY A 125 -6.08 -1.49 -8.27
C GLY A 125 -7.36 -1.48 -9.12
N SER A 126 -8.01 -2.63 -9.16
CA SER A 126 -9.10 -2.91 -10.13
C SER A 126 -10.33 -2.01 -10.00
N THR A 127 -10.61 -1.46 -8.82
CA THR A 127 -11.77 -0.59 -8.61
C THR A 127 -11.52 0.82 -9.17
N VAL A 128 -10.28 1.31 -9.11
CA VAL A 128 -9.92 2.67 -9.56
C VAL A 128 -9.99 2.80 -11.08
N ILE A 129 -9.89 1.69 -11.82
CA ILE A 129 -10.16 1.65 -13.27
C ILE A 129 -11.54 2.24 -13.58
N HIS A 130 -12.56 1.89 -12.78
CA HIS A 130 -13.92 2.41 -12.95
C HIS A 130 -14.04 3.88 -12.56
N VAL A 131 -13.25 4.35 -11.58
CA VAL A 131 -13.19 5.78 -11.23
C VAL A 131 -12.70 6.59 -12.44
N VAL A 132 -11.60 6.18 -13.05
CA VAL A 132 -11.04 6.86 -14.24
C VAL A 132 -12.01 6.80 -15.42
N ASP A 133 -12.66 5.65 -15.66
CA ASP A 133 -13.69 5.51 -16.70
C ASP A 133 -14.84 6.52 -16.50
N VAL A 134 -15.38 6.63 -15.28
CA VAL A 134 -16.43 7.61 -14.96
C VAL A 134 -15.96 9.04 -15.18
N ILE A 135 -14.76 9.40 -14.70
CA ILE A 135 -14.21 10.76 -14.88
C ILE A 135 -14.04 11.07 -16.38
N SER A 136 -13.62 10.10 -17.19
CA SER A 136 -13.39 10.30 -18.63
C SER A 136 -14.68 10.68 -19.37
N LYS A 137 -15.82 10.15 -18.91
CA LYS A 137 -17.15 10.40 -19.48
C LYS A 137 -17.68 11.81 -19.16
N LEU A 138 -17.06 12.56 -18.24
CA LEU A 138 -17.45 13.95 -17.94
C LEU A 138 -17.03 14.94 -19.04
N GLY A 139 -16.14 14.52 -19.94
CA GLY A 139 -15.69 15.34 -21.07
C GLY A 139 -14.61 16.36 -20.71
N THR A 140 -13.92 16.84 -21.74
CA THR A 140 -12.72 17.70 -21.61
C THR A 140 -13.01 19.09 -21.05
N THR A 141 -14.26 19.57 -21.14
CA THR A 141 -14.67 20.82 -20.48
C THR A 141 -14.46 20.76 -18.96
N ILE A 142 -14.68 19.58 -18.36
CA ILE A 142 -14.49 19.34 -16.92
C ILE A 142 -13.07 18.89 -16.62
N THR A 143 -12.54 17.93 -17.39
CA THR A 143 -11.25 17.28 -17.06
C THR A 143 -10.03 18.03 -17.59
N GLY A 144 -10.16 18.84 -18.64
CA GLY A 144 -9.05 19.55 -19.28
C GLY A 144 -8.28 20.51 -18.36
N PRO A 145 -8.95 21.21 -17.41
CA PRO A 145 -8.26 22.03 -16.42
C PRO A 145 -7.70 21.26 -15.21
N MET A 146 -7.95 19.96 -15.08
CA MET A 146 -7.50 19.11 -13.97
C MET A 146 -6.12 18.50 -14.24
N THR A 147 -5.39 18.23 -13.18
CA THR A 147 -4.11 17.49 -13.16
C THR A 147 -4.27 16.29 -12.24
N PHE A 148 -3.83 15.12 -12.70
CA PHE A 148 -4.06 13.84 -12.05
C PHE A 148 -2.76 13.25 -11.50
N TYR A 149 -2.77 12.82 -10.25
CA TYR A 149 -1.59 12.39 -9.49
C TYR A 149 -1.70 10.89 -9.18
N PRO A 150 -0.78 10.05 -9.68
CA PRO A 150 -0.86 8.61 -9.55
C PRO A 150 -0.32 8.11 -8.20
N THR A 151 -0.81 6.95 -7.76
CA THR A 151 -0.35 6.20 -6.57
C THR A 151 0.50 4.97 -6.91
N GLY A 152 1.15 4.97 -8.08
CA GLY A 152 1.96 3.85 -8.56
C GLY A 152 1.93 3.75 -10.09
N ASP A 153 2.66 2.77 -10.60
CA ASP A 153 2.86 2.57 -12.04
C ASP A 153 1.54 2.27 -12.77
N GLN A 154 0.71 1.37 -12.23
CA GLN A 154 -0.61 1.08 -12.80
C GLN A 154 -1.49 2.33 -12.88
N SER A 155 -1.51 3.14 -11.83
CA SER A 155 -2.31 4.36 -11.76
C SER A 155 -1.84 5.39 -12.78
N ARG A 156 -0.52 5.56 -12.92
CA ARG A 156 0.09 6.44 -13.94
C ARG A 156 -0.32 6.01 -15.35
N ASP A 157 -0.18 4.73 -15.66
CA ASP A 157 -0.51 4.20 -16.98
C ASP A 157 -2.01 4.36 -17.29
N LEU A 158 -2.86 4.17 -16.29
CA LEU A 158 -4.31 4.39 -16.38
C LEU A 158 -4.65 5.87 -16.67
N ILE A 159 -4.02 6.82 -15.98
CA ILE A 159 -4.17 8.26 -16.23
C ILE A 159 -3.75 8.61 -17.65
N GLN A 160 -2.60 8.11 -18.10
CA GLN A 160 -2.06 8.39 -19.44
C GLN A 160 -2.97 7.80 -20.54
N ALA A 161 -3.43 6.56 -20.36
CA ALA A 161 -4.33 5.91 -21.31
C ALA A 161 -5.67 6.65 -21.45
N ALA A 162 -6.15 7.31 -20.40
CA ALA A 162 -7.35 8.15 -20.43
C ALA A 162 -7.14 9.53 -21.08
N GLY A 163 -5.90 9.89 -21.47
CA GLY A 163 -5.58 11.19 -22.06
C GLY A 163 -5.61 12.35 -21.05
N PHE A 164 -5.51 12.05 -19.76
CA PHE A 164 -5.52 13.04 -18.70
C PHE A 164 -4.14 13.68 -18.50
N ARG A 165 -4.13 14.94 -18.03
CA ARG A 165 -2.89 15.62 -17.67
C ARG A 165 -2.30 14.97 -16.43
N LEU A 166 -1.16 14.30 -16.58
CA LEU A 166 -0.41 13.69 -15.50
C LEU A 166 0.36 14.76 -14.70
N GLY A 167 0.37 14.64 -13.37
CA GLY A 167 1.22 15.40 -12.46
C GLY A 167 1.98 14.49 -11.51
N TYR A 168 2.99 15.06 -10.84
CA TYR A 168 3.81 14.36 -9.85
C TYR A 168 3.78 15.11 -8.53
N LEU A 169 3.70 14.38 -7.40
CA LEU A 169 3.73 15.01 -6.08
C LEU A 169 5.00 15.82 -5.83
N SER A 170 6.12 15.44 -6.46
CA SER A 170 7.40 16.18 -6.42
C SER A 170 7.29 17.60 -6.94
N ASP A 171 6.31 17.87 -7.81
CA ASP A 171 6.14 19.14 -8.49
C ASP A 171 5.14 20.05 -7.77
N LEU A 172 4.46 19.53 -6.74
CA LEU A 172 3.57 20.32 -5.91
C LEU A 172 4.39 21.22 -4.98
N SER A 173 4.04 22.50 -4.98
CA SER A 173 4.63 23.45 -4.03
C SER A 173 4.26 23.05 -2.59
N PRO A 174 5.20 23.18 -1.62
CA PRO A 174 4.88 22.97 -0.21
C PRO A 174 3.66 23.79 0.22
N GLY A 175 2.70 23.14 0.89
CA GLY A 175 1.43 23.76 1.31
C GLY A 175 0.31 23.73 0.27
N HIS A 176 0.55 23.22 -0.94
CA HIS A 176 -0.50 22.93 -1.91
C HIS A 176 -1.04 21.51 -1.68
N ALA A 177 -2.33 21.38 -1.39
CA ALA A 177 -2.99 20.09 -1.21
C ALA A 177 -3.77 19.71 -2.46
N LEU A 178 -3.83 18.41 -2.77
CA LEU A 178 -4.75 17.88 -3.77
C LEU A 178 -6.20 18.14 -3.31
N ASP A 179 -7.13 18.40 -4.22
CA ASP A 179 -8.52 18.66 -3.88
C ASP A 179 -9.23 17.40 -3.37
N VAL A 180 -8.99 16.28 -4.04
CA VAL A 180 -9.56 14.98 -3.72
C VAL A 180 -8.66 13.85 -4.23
N CYS A 181 -8.60 12.75 -3.48
CA CYS A 181 -8.02 11.49 -3.88
C CYS A 181 -9.11 10.41 -3.89
N PHE A 182 -9.19 9.63 -4.97
CA PHE A 182 -10.05 8.44 -5.06
C PHE A 182 -9.19 7.19 -5.09
N ASP A 183 -9.40 6.27 -4.16
CA ASP A 183 -8.62 5.03 -4.09
C ASP A 183 -9.45 3.87 -3.54
N GLY A 184 -8.99 2.64 -3.76
CA GLY A 184 -9.61 1.43 -3.21
C GLY A 184 -9.06 1.04 -1.84
N ALA A 185 -9.65 -0.02 -1.28
CA ALA A 185 -9.17 -0.67 -0.05
C ALA A 185 -9.22 -2.20 -0.16
N ASP A 186 -8.40 -2.85 0.66
CA ASP A 186 -8.41 -4.31 0.83
C ASP A 186 -9.41 -4.75 1.90
N GLU A 187 -9.62 -3.92 2.92
CA GLU A 187 -10.63 -4.06 3.97
C GLU A 187 -10.93 -2.68 4.60
N VAL A 188 -12.18 -2.45 5.01
CA VAL A 188 -12.66 -1.22 5.64
C VAL A 188 -13.45 -1.59 6.89
N ASP A 189 -13.15 -0.94 8.02
CA ASP A 189 -13.89 -1.10 9.27
C ASP A 189 -14.95 0.02 9.45
N PRO A 190 -15.83 -0.07 10.47
CA PRO A 190 -16.87 0.94 10.70
C PRO A 190 -16.32 2.34 11.02
N ALA A 191 -15.11 2.43 11.58
CA ALA A 191 -14.45 3.71 11.89
C ALA A 191 -13.69 4.32 10.70
N LEU A 192 -13.94 3.81 9.47
CA LEU A 192 -13.26 4.18 8.23
C LEU A 192 -11.73 3.98 8.29
N ASN A 193 -11.23 3.12 9.17
CA ASN A 193 -9.86 2.64 9.03
C ASN A 193 -9.79 1.63 7.87
N LEU A 194 -8.66 1.60 7.18
CA LEU A 194 -8.47 0.71 6.03
C LEU A 194 -7.23 -0.18 6.21
N ILE A 195 -7.32 -1.40 5.68
CA ILE A 195 -6.14 -2.11 5.17
C ILE A 195 -6.04 -1.80 3.67
N LYS A 196 -4.84 -1.43 3.24
CA LYS A 196 -4.43 -1.23 1.84
C LYS A 196 -3.08 -1.91 1.57
N GLY A 197 -2.64 -1.92 0.32
CA GLY A 197 -1.34 -2.48 -0.08
C GLY A 197 -1.39 -3.89 -0.64
N GLY A 198 -2.56 -4.46 -0.91
CA GLY A 198 -2.73 -5.73 -1.64
C GLY A 198 -2.10 -5.70 -3.03
N GLY A 199 -2.09 -4.52 -3.67
CA GLY A 199 -1.38 -4.25 -4.93
C GLY A 199 0.09 -3.84 -4.79
N ALA A 200 0.65 -3.83 -3.58
CA ALA A 200 2.04 -3.43 -3.30
C ALA A 200 2.39 -1.96 -3.64
N CYS A 201 1.40 -1.07 -3.64
CA CYS A 201 1.53 0.37 -3.93
C CYS A 201 1.39 1.27 -2.66
N LEU A 202 1.35 0.67 -1.46
CA LEU A 202 0.84 1.31 -0.25
C LEU A 202 1.52 2.63 0.13
N LEU A 203 2.83 2.78 -0.11
CA LEU A 203 3.55 4.00 0.24
C LEU A 203 3.08 5.17 -0.62
N GLN A 204 3.00 4.98 -1.94
CA GLN A 204 2.55 6.04 -2.85
C GLN A 204 1.05 6.32 -2.68
N GLU A 205 0.24 5.28 -2.43
CA GLU A 205 -1.17 5.44 -2.04
C GLU A 205 -1.30 6.35 -0.82
N LYS A 206 -0.48 6.15 0.22
CA LYS A 206 -0.52 6.97 1.43
C LYS A 206 -0.02 8.39 1.20
N LEU A 207 1.04 8.57 0.42
CA LEU A 207 1.56 9.90 0.08
C LEU A 207 0.50 10.75 -0.66
N VAL A 208 -0.17 10.19 -1.65
CA VAL A 208 -1.23 10.92 -2.39
C VAL A 208 -2.46 11.16 -1.51
N ALA A 209 -2.91 10.15 -0.76
CA ALA A 209 -4.06 10.30 0.12
C ALA A 209 -3.83 11.39 1.17
N THR A 210 -2.65 11.42 1.80
CA THR A 210 -2.29 12.44 2.79
C THR A 210 -2.01 13.81 2.19
N ALA A 211 -1.59 13.89 0.94
CA ALA A 211 -1.50 15.16 0.22
C ALA A 211 -2.87 15.74 -0.16
N ALA A 212 -3.95 14.98 -0.06
CA ALA A 212 -5.29 15.41 -0.43
C ALA A 212 -6.09 16.01 0.74
N ARG A 213 -6.89 17.04 0.43
CA ARG A 213 -7.88 17.62 1.34
C ARG A 213 -9.03 16.65 1.61
N LYS A 214 -9.32 15.77 0.66
CA LYS A 214 -10.32 14.71 0.79
C LYS A 214 -9.77 13.42 0.23
N PHE A 215 -9.91 12.34 0.98
CA PHE A 215 -9.73 10.99 0.47
C PHE A 215 -11.09 10.30 0.43
N VAL A 216 -11.45 9.70 -0.71
CA VAL A 216 -12.68 8.96 -0.92
C VAL A 216 -12.32 7.51 -1.25
N CYS A 217 -12.81 6.57 -0.43
CA CYS A 217 -12.59 5.15 -0.65
C CYS A 217 -13.69 4.58 -1.57
N VAL A 218 -13.31 3.79 -2.56
CA VAL A 218 -14.24 3.12 -3.50
C VAL A 218 -13.96 1.62 -3.52
N ALA A 219 -14.97 0.82 -3.20
CA ALA A 219 -14.83 -0.62 -3.02
C ALA A 219 -16.10 -1.39 -3.42
N ASP A 220 -15.99 -2.71 -3.46
CA ASP A 220 -17.15 -3.61 -3.49
C ASP A 220 -17.48 -4.12 -2.08
N SER A 221 -18.69 -4.65 -1.88
CA SER A 221 -19.22 -5.07 -0.57
C SER A 221 -18.33 -6.06 0.20
N ARG A 222 -17.49 -6.86 -0.47
CA ARG A 222 -16.60 -7.83 0.19
C ARG A 222 -15.50 -7.17 1.03
N LYS A 223 -15.30 -5.86 0.85
CA LYS A 223 -14.30 -5.07 1.59
C LYS A 223 -14.81 -4.58 2.94
N ILE A 224 -16.12 -4.68 3.22
CA ILE A 224 -16.73 -4.25 4.47
C ILE A 224 -16.41 -5.27 5.57
N SER A 225 -16.01 -4.78 6.74
CA SER A 225 -15.69 -5.61 7.89
C SER A 225 -16.09 -4.93 9.20
N ASN A 226 -16.26 -5.72 10.26
CA ASN A 226 -16.47 -5.21 11.62
C ASN A 226 -15.15 -4.75 12.26
N HIS A 227 -14.05 -5.46 11.96
CA HIS A 227 -12.71 -5.19 12.48
C HIS A 227 -11.68 -5.56 11.41
N LEU A 228 -10.68 -4.71 11.21
CA LEU A 228 -9.59 -4.97 10.26
C LEU A 228 -8.87 -6.29 10.60
N GLY A 229 -8.52 -7.08 9.58
CA GLY A 229 -7.95 -8.43 9.72
C GLY A 229 -9.00 -9.54 9.80
N THR A 230 -10.30 -9.22 9.70
CA THR A 230 -11.37 -10.22 9.73
C THR A 230 -11.67 -10.76 8.34
N GLN A 231 -11.74 -9.93 7.31
CA GLN A 231 -11.97 -10.35 5.93
C GLN A 231 -10.66 -10.44 5.14
N TRP A 232 -9.71 -9.53 5.38
CA TRP A 232 -8.40 -9.59 4.74
C TRP A 232 -7.45 -10.51 5.48
N LYS A 233 -7.44 -11.79 5.08
CA LYS A 233 -6.63 -12.84 5.72
C LYS A 233 -5.18 -12.93 5.25
N LYS A 234 -4.78 -12.15 4.23
CA LYS A 234 -3.41 -12.18 3.72
C LYS A 234 -2.41 -11.55 4.69
N GLY A 235 -2.89 -10.70 5.60
CA GLY A 235 -2.07 -9.95 6.55
C GLY A 235 -1.89 -8.49 6.12
N ILE A 236 -1.56 -7.65 7.09
CA ILE A 236 -1.26 -6.24 6.90
C ILE A 236 0.00 -6.14 6.03
N PRO A 237 -0.06 -5.50 4.85
CA PRO A 237 1.12 -5.28 4.03
C PRO A 237 2.06 -4.27 4.70
N ILE A 238 3.36 -4.57 4.76
CA ILE A 238 4.38 -3.70 5.34
C ILE A 238 5.50 -3.58 4.30
N GLU A 239 5.81 -2.35 3.89
CA GLU A 239 6.87 -2.06 2.94
C GLU A 239 8.20 -1.90 3.69
N VAL A 240 9.19 -2.71 3.33
CA VAL A 240 10.41 -2.95 4.11
C VAL A 240 11.64 -2.86 3.22
N PHE A 241 12.68 -2.20 3.73
CA PHE A 241 13.99 -2.19 3.10
C PHE A 241 14.55 -3.62 2.97
N PRO A 242 15.03 -4.06 1.79
CA PRO A 242 15.43 -5.45 1.57
C PRO A 242 16.42 -5.99 2.61
N MET A 243 17.39 -5.18 3.03
CA MET A 243 18.38 -5.56 4.04
C MET A 243 17.82 -5.74 5.46
N ALA A 244 16.69 -5.10 5.76
CA ALA A 244 16.07 -5.10 7.09
C ALA A 244 15.04 -6.20 7.27
N VAL A 245 14.67 -6.93 6.21
CA VAL A 245 13.63 -7.97 6.25
C VAL A 245 13.79 -8.97 7.41
N PRO A 246 14.98 -9.56 7.67
CA PRO A 246 15.13 -10.50 8.80
C PRO A 246 14.87 -9.85 10.17
N GLN A 247 15.31 -8.60 10.34
CA GLN A 247 15.10 -7.85 11.57
C GLN A 247 13.61 -7.50 11.77
N VAL A 248 12.94 -7.02 10.71
CA VAL A 248 11.51 -6.70 10.76
C VAL A 248 10.67 -7.94 11.08
N LEU A 249 10.98 -9.09 10.49
CA LEU A 249 10.29 -10.35 10.82
C LEU A 249 10.45 -10.72 12.31
N GLY A 250 11.65 -10.53 12.88
CA GLY A 250 11.89 -10.75 14.30
C GLY A 250 11.15 -9.75 15.21
N GLU A 251 11.01 -8.50 14.80
CA GLU A 251 10.21 -7.51 15.53
C GLU A 251 8.71 -7.85 15.48
N LEU A 252 8.19 -8.27 14.31
CA LEU A 252 6.78 -8.68 14.18
C LEU A 252 6.43 -9.87 15.08
N GLU A 253 7.37 -10.80 15.28
CA GLU A 253 7.23 -11.88 16.27
C GLU A 253 6.98 -11.32 17.68
N ARG A 254 7.78 -10.32 18.09
CA ARG A 254 7.66 -9.66 19.40
C ARG A 254 6.37 -8.87 19.54
N LEU A 255 5.77 -8.42 18.44
CA LEU A 255 4.46 -7.77 18.42
C LEU A 255 3.29 -8.77 18.48
N GLY A 256 3.56 -10.07 18.53
CA GLY A 256 2.52 -11.10 18.63
C GLY A 256 1.81 -11.38 17.31
N ARG A 257 2.50 -11.23 16.16
CA ARG A 257 1.97 -11.66 14.86
C ARG A 257 1.58 -13.14 14.91
N LEU A 258 0.52 -13.50 14.19
CA LEU A 258 0.14 -14.90 13.94
C LEU A 258 1.01 -15.50 12.83
N SER A 259 1.15 -14.81 11.71
CA SER A 259 2.04 -15.16 10.60
C SER A 259 2.67 -13.94 9.96
N ALA A 260 3.90 -14.05 9.45
CA ALA A 260 4.56 -12.99 8.72
C ALA A 260 5.45 -13.59 7.64
N GLN A 261 5.30 -13.12 6.39
CA GLN A 261 6.06 -13.66 5.26
C GLN A 261 6.38 -12.57 4.25
N VAL A 262 7.55 -12.69 3.61
CA VAL A 262 7.87 -11.86 2.45
C VAL A 262 6.94 -12.25 1.30
N ARG A 263 6.21 -11.28 0.76
CA ARG A 263 5.29 -11.50 -0.35
C ARG A 263 6.05 -12.03 -1.57
N SER A 264 5.58 -13.12 -2.15
CA SER A 264 6.14 -13.64 -3.40
C SER A 264 5.85 -12.69 -4.57
N GLY A 265 6.68 -12.77 -5.62
CA GLY A 265 6.38 -12.13 -6.89
C GLY A 265 5.07 -12.66 -7.49
N LEU A 266 4.49 -11.86 -8.40
CA LEU A 266 3.37 -12.31 -9.23
C LEU A 266 3.77 -13.52 -10.09
N PRO A 267 2.80 -14.32 -10.57
CA PRO A 267 3.06 -15.39 -11.53
C PRO A 267 3.94 -14.89 -12.68
N GLY A 268 5.05 -15.59 -12.94
CA GLY A 268 6.05 -15.20 -13.95
C GLY A 268 7.27 -14.46 -13.40
N LYS A 269 7.26 -14.04 -12.12
CA LYS A 269 8.44 -13.48 -11.44
C LYS A 269 8.91 -14.37 -10.29
N ALA A 270 10.07 -14.99 -10.47
CA ALA A 270 10.72 -15.72 -9.39
C ALA A 270 11.17 -14.77 -8.25
N GLY A 271 11.11 -15.25 -7.01
CA GLY A 271 11.55 -14.50 -5.83
C GLY A 271 10.46 -13.60 -5.23
N ALA A 272 10.89 -12.59 -4.48
CA ALA A 272 10.01 -11.69 -3.73
C ALA A 272 9.35 -10.62 -4.61
N CYS A 273 8.19 -10.12 -4.18
CA CYS A 273 7.58 -8.88 -4.70
C CYS A 273 8.58 -7.72 -4.57
N VAL A 274 8.68 -6.88 -5.59
CA VAL A 274 9.43 -5.61 -5.57
C VAL A 274 8.39 -4.52 -5.79
N THR A 275 8.32 -3.52 -4.91
CA THR A 275 7.43 -2.36 -5.07
C THR A 275 7.98 -1.38 -6.09
N ASP A 276 7.16 -0.42 -6.53
CA ASP A 276 7.59 0.68 -7.41
C ASP A 276 8.73 1.51 -6.78
N ASN A 277 8.87 1.45 -5.45
CA ASN A 277 9.94 2.12 -4.69
C ASN A 277 11.21 1.23 -4.53
N GLY A 278 11.23 0.05 -5.15
CA GLY A 278 12.36 -0.90 -5.07
C GLY A 278 12.44 -1.70 -3.77
N LEU A 279 11.41 -1.65 -2.92
CA LEU A 279 11.39 -2.28 -1.59
C LEU A 279 10.73 -3.66 -1.63
N ARG A 280 10.60 -4.30 -0.46
CA ARG A 280 9.91 -5.58 -0.28
C ARG A 280 8.59 -5.36 0.44
N ILE A 281 7.63 -6.25 0.21
CA ILE A 281 6.44 -6.33 1.06
C ILE A 281 6.57 -7.55 1.98
N VAL A 282 6.34 -7.32 3.27
CA VAL A 282 6.06 -8.36 4.27
C VAL A 282 4.56 -8.31 4.58
N ASP A 283 3.88 -9.44 4.44
CA ASP A 283 2.48 -9.59 4.83
C ASP A 283 2.42 -10.18 6.24
N ALA A 284 1.90 -9.41 7.21
CA ALA A 284 1.84 -9.80 8.61
C ALA A 284 0.40 -9.96 9.11
N VAL A 285 0.00 -11.17 9.46
CA VAL A 285 -1.32 -11.47 10.03
C VAL A 285 -1.28 -11.25 11.54
N PHE A 286 -2.21 -10.44 12.04
CA PHE A 286 -2.47 -10.23 13.46
C PHE A 286 -3.87 -10.73 13.82
N LYS A 287 -4.19 -10.75 15.12
CA LYS A 287 -5.60 -10.84 15.57
C LYS A 287 -6.39 -9.65 14.99
N PRO A 288 -7.72 -9.77 14.81
CA PRO A 288 -8.54 -8.64 14.38
C PRO A 288 -8.27 -7.40 15.23
N LEU A 289 -8.05 -6.26 14.56
CA LEU A 289 -7.66 -5.02 15.21
C LEU A 289 -8.88 -4.32 15.82
N LEU A 290 -8.72 -3.86 17.05
CA LEU A 290 -9.75 -3.11 17.75
C LEU A 290 -9.73 -1.63 17.36
N THR A 291 -10.85 -0.94 17.53
CA THR A 291 -10.88 0.52 17.45
C THR A 291 -10.46 1.14 18.78
N GLU A 292 -10.80 0.48 19.90
CA GLU A 292 -10.45 0.89 21.26
C GLU A 292 -10.11 -0.35 22.09
N LEU A 293 -9.19 -0.21 23.06
CA LEU A 293 -8.87 -1.29 23.98
C LEU A 293 -9.94 -1.44 25.07
N PRO A 294 -10.19 -2.66 25.56
CA PRO A 294 -10.94 -2.85 26.79
C PRO A 294 -10.27 -2.16 27.99
N GLU A 295 -11.08 -1.75 28.97
CA GLU A 295 -10.57 -1.11 30.18
C GLU A 295 -9.53 -1.99 30.89
N GLY A 296 -8.39 -1.39 31.25
CA GLY A 296 -7.29 -2.07 31.93
C GLY A 296 -6.35 -2.90 31.03
N LYS A 297 -6.59 -2.95 29.71
CA LYS A 297 -5.69 -3.61 28.75
C LYS A 297 -4.66 -2.65 28.16
N GLN A 298 -3.50 -3.21 27.76
CA GLN A 298 -2.43 -2.46 27.08
C GLN A 298 -2.26 -2.89 25.62
N GLU A 299 -1.75 -1.98 24.78
CA GLU A 299 -1.39 -2.27 23.40
C GLU A 299 -0.39 -3.44 23.33
N GLY A 300 -0.66 -4.41 22.48
CA GLY A 300 0.18 -5.59 22.27
C GLY A 300 0.07 -6.67 23.34
N GLU A 301 -0.71 -6.46 24.40
CA GLU A 301 -0.98 -7.50 25.40
C GLU A 301 -1.62 -8.71 24.73
N GLU A 302 -1.00 -9.89 24.85
CA GLU A 302 -1.42 -11.12 24.17
C GLU A 302 -1.56 -10.97 22.63
N GLY A 303 -0.83 -10.02 22.01
CA GLY A 303 -0.91 -9.73 20.58
C GLY A 303 -2.22 -9.06 20.16
N VAL A 304 -2.94 -8.44 21.10
CA VAL A 304 -4.13 -7.61 20.82
C VAL A 304 -3.69 -6.17 20.62
N TRP A 305 -4.17 -5.54 19.55
CA TRP A 305 -3.80 -4.17 19.20
C TRP A 305 -5.03 -3.38 18.75
N THR A 306 -4.99 -2.07 19.00
CA THR A 306 -5.82 -1.14 18.23
C THR A 306 -5.21 -0.89 16.86
N VAL A 307 -6.01 -0.36 15.94
CA VAL A 307 -5.52 0.04 14.61
C VAL A 307 -4.38 1.06 14.72
N ASP A 308 -4.56 2.12 15.52
CA ASP A 308 -3.58 3.19 15.67
C ASP A 308 -2.37 2.76 16.51
N GLY A 309 -2.57 1.93 17.53
CA GLY A 309 -1.51 1.37 18.35
C GLY A 309 -0.54 0.51 17.53
N LEU A 310 -1.08 -0.42 16.73
CA LEU A 310 -0.25 -1.25 15.86
C LEU A 310 0.44 -0.40 14.79
N ALA A 311 -0.29 0.50 14.14
CA ALA A 311 0.27 1.36 13.09
C ALA A 311 1.46 2.18 13.59
N ARG A 312 1.31 2.87 14.73
CA ARG A 312 2.41 3.62 15.38
C ARG A 312 3.60 2.71 15.68
N ARG A 313 3.36 1.52 16.22
CA ARG A 313 4.45 0.59 16.55
C ARG A 313 5.17 0.03 15.32
N LEU A 314 4.45 -0.20 14.22
CA LEU A 314 5.01 -0.72 12.97
C LEU A 314 5.97 0.29 12.31
N ILE A 315 5.55 1.55 12.18
CA ILE A 315 6.37 2.57 11.50
C ILE A 315 7.64 2.92 12.29
N GLU A 316 7.65 2.70 13.60
CA GLU A 316 8.82 2.89 14.47
C GLU A 316 9.90 1.80 14.31
N ILE A 317 9.61 0.67 13.66
CA ILE A 317 10.60 -0.40 13.45
C ILE A 317 11.65 0.07 12.43
N PRO A 318 12.95 0.12 12.79
CA PRO A 318 13.99 0.47 11.83
C PRO A 318 13.99 -0.48 10.62
N GLY A 319 13.86 0.10 9.43
CA GLY A 319 13.79 -0.63 8.17
C GLY A 319 12.37 -0.85 7.62
N VAL A 320 11.32 -0.51 8.38
CA VAL A 320 9.98 -0.30 7.82
C VAL A 320 9.96 1.06 7.12
N ALA A 321 9.54 1.08 5.86
CA ALA A 321 9.32 2.31 5.11
C ALA A 321 7.88 2.81 5.31
N GLU A 322 6.90 1.90 5.26
CA GLU A 322 5.48 2.21 5.48
C GLU A 322 4.66 0.93 5.72
N HIS A 323 3.41 1.06 6.19
CA HIS A 323 2.47 -0.03 6.38
C HIS A 323 1.09 0.24 5.76
N GLY A 324 0.34 -0.83 5.49
CA GLY A 324 -0.97 -0.81 4.85
C GLY A 324 -2.13 -0.32 5.71
N LEU A 325 -1.92 0.00 6.99
CA LEU A 325 -2.96 0.63 7.82
C LEU A 325 -3.11 2.12 7.50
N PHE A 326 -4.32 2.53 7.13
CA PHE A 326 -4.73 3.92 6.92
C PHE A 326 -5.73 4.28 8.02
N TYR A 327 -5.36 5.23 8.89
CA TYR A 327 -6.04 5.49 10.17
C TYR A 327 -5.87 6.96 10.60
N GLY A 328 -6.37 7.36 11.77
CA GLY A 328 -6.25 8.74 12.26
C GLY A 328 -7.36 9.68 11.75
N LYS A 329 -7.00 10.90 11.37
CA LYS A 329 -7.97 11.94 10.96
C LYS A 329 -8.39 11.80 9.49
N SER A 330 -9.63 12.17 9.22
CA SER A 330 -10.20 12.35 7.88
C SER A 330 -9.90 13.74 7.33
N GLY A 331 -10.10 13.91 6.01
CA GLY A 331 -9.84 15.17 5.32
C GLY A 331 -10.63 16.37 5.86
N LEU A 332 -11.81 16.14 6.45
CA LEU A 332 -12.62 17.19 7.07
C LEU A 332 -12.03 17.71 8.39
N GLU A 333 -11.21 16.89 9.06
CA GLU A 333 -10.62 17.21 10.37
C GLU A 333 -9.23 17.84 10.26
N VAL A 334 -8.65 17.88 9.06
CA VAL A 334 -7.32 18.45 8.81
C VAL A 334 -7.41 19.49 7.71
N GLU A 335 -7.48 20.77 8.11
CA GLU A 335 -7.66 21.91 7.20
C GLU A 335 -6.57 22.01 6.11
N SER A 336 -5.37 21.48 6.37
CA SER A 336 -4.17 21.65 5.53
C SER A 336 -3.51 20.36 5.04
N GLY A 337 -4.27 19.27 4.85
CA GLY A 337 -3.73 17.97 4.42
C GLY A 337 -3.06 17.18 5.57
N GLY A 338 -2.76 15.91 5.34
CA GLY A 338 -2.26 14.96 6.37
C GLY A 338 -3.33 13.99 6.89
N ALA A 339 -4.54 14.04 6.34
CA ALA A 339 -5.56 13.04 6.61
C ALA A 339 -5.21 11.71 5.97
N GLN A 340 -5.30 10.64 6.74
CA GLN A 340 -5.04 9.27 6.26
C GLN A 340 -6.34 8.48 6.10
N LYS A 341 -7.42 8.87 6.78
CA LYS A 341 -8.74 8.25 6.62
C LYS A 341 -9.54 8.87 5.49
N PRO A 342 -10.38 8.08 4.81
CA PRO A 342 -11.33 8.64 3.88
C PRO A 342 -12.41 9.44 4.62
N VAL A 343 -12.95 10.45 3.94
CA VAL A 343 -14.15 11.18 4.40
C VAL A 343 -15.42 10.37 4.16
N ALA A 344 -15.38 9.44 3.20
CA ALA A 344 -16.46 8.53 2.85
C ALA A 344 -15.91 7.27 2.18
N ALA A 345 -16.55 6.13 2.41
CA ALA A 345 -16.32 4.89 1.68
C ALA A 345 -17.59 4.44 0.95
N TYR A 346 -17.48 4.20 -0.35
CA TYR A 346 -18.58 3.76 -1.21
C TYR A 346 -18.40 2.28 -1.53
N PHE A 347 -19.44 1.49 -1.29
CA PHE A 347 -19.47 0.06 -1.52
C PHE A 347 -20.56 -0.33 -2.51
N GLY A 348 -20.15 -0.90 -3.63
CA GLY A 348 -21.07 -1.51 -4.58
C GLY A 348 -21.61 -2.81 -4.01
N MET A 349 -22.93 -2.91 -3.91
CA MET A 349 -23.62 -4.06 -3.33
C MET A 349 -24.06 -5.04 -4.42
N GLU A 350 -24.21 -6.32 -4.04
CA GLU A 350 -24.59 -7.38 -4.98
C GLU A 350 -26.00 -7.19 -5.56
N ASP A 351 -26.88 -6.50 -4.84
CA ASP A 351 -28.23 -6.14 -5.29
C ASP A 351 -28.27 -4.96 -6.28
N GLY A 352 -27.11 -4.37 -6.60
CA GLY A 352 -26.98 -3.22 -7.48
C GLY A 352 -27.18 -1.87 -6.78
N SER A 353 -27.34 -1.84 -5.46
CA SER A 353 -27.30 -0.61 -4.68
C SER A 353 -25.86 -0.18 -4.37
N VAL A 354 -25.70 1.03 -3.81
CA VAL A 354 -24.42 1.53 -3.31
C VAL A 354 -24.60 1.95 -1.86
N MET A 355 -23.96 1.22 -0.95
CA MET A 355 -23.88 1.60 0.46
C MET A 355 -22.79 2.67 0.63
N VAL A 356 -23.04 3.68 1.46
CA VAL A 356 -22.08 4.76 1.72
C VAL A 356 -21.85 4.84 3.21
N GLN A 357 -20.59 4.69 3.60
CA GLN A 357 -20.17 4.85 4.98
C GLN A 357 -19.48 6.21 5.14
N THR A 358 -20.00 7.04 6.05
CA THR A 358 -19.44 8.37 6.36
C THR A 358 -19.30 8.53 7.88
N LEU A 359 -18.43 9.46 8.29
CA LEU A 359 -18.33 9.88 9.68
C LEU A 359 -19.14 11.17 9.86
N GLU A 360 -20.30 11.11 10.51
CA GLU A 360 -21.03 12.29 11.01
C GLU A 360 -20.82 12.37 12.53
N ASN A 361 -20.16 13.43 13.02
CA ASN A 361 -19.88 13.62 14.46
C ASN A 361 -19.18 12.43 15.15
N GLY A 362 -18.35 11.66 14.43
CA GLY A 362 -17.69 10.46 14.95
C GLY A 362 -18.57 9.21 15.02
N LEU A 363 -19.80 9.27 14.49
CA LEU A 363 -20.72 8.14 14.39
C LEU A 363 -20.96 7.76 12.93
N VAL A 364 -21.15 6.47 12.69
CA VAL A 364 -21.38 5.90 11.35
C VAL A 364 -22.83 6.12 10.93
N LYS A 365 -23.04 6.78 9.79
CA LYS A 365 -24.27 6.59 9.00
C LYS A 365 -23.97 5.54 7.92
N ALA A 366 -24.78 4.49 7.90
CA ALA A 366 -24.79 3.45 6.88
C ALA A 366 -26.05 3.56 6.02
#